data_AF-A0A2P2KZY6-F1
#
_entry.id   AF-A0A2P2KZY6-F1
#
_cell.length_a   1.000
_cell.length_b   1.000
_cell.length_c   1.000
_cell.angle_alpha   90.00
_cell.angle_beta   90.00
_cell.angle_gamma   90.00
#
_symmetry.space_group_name_H-M   'P 1'
#
loop_
_entity.id
_entity.type
_entity.pdbx_description
1 polymer ?
#
loop_
_entity_poly.entity_id
_entity_poly.type
_entity_poly.pdbx_seq_one_letter_code
_entity_poly.pdbx_strand_id
1 'polypeptide(L)'
;MKLVEGDTIVMGSDGLFDNVFDHEIVSTLASSNDVSEAAKALANLARMHSMDTEFESPYSLEARSKGFDVPLWKKILGMKLTGGKLDDITVIVGQVVSSSNISFSDGHRATEPLNQ
;
A
#
# COMPACT_ATOMS: atom_id res chain seq x y z
N MET A 1 7.48 -17.55 -10.94
CA MET A 1 8.25 -17.26 -9.71
C MET A 1 7.62 -18.06 -8.57
N LYS A 2 8.41 -18.61 -7.65
CA LYS A 2 7.91 -19.27 -6.43
C LYS A 2 8.29 -18.38 -5.24
N LEU A 3 7.39 -18.28 -4.26
CA LEU A 3 7.67 -17.59 -3.00
C LEU A 3 8.70 -18.37 -2.18
N VAL A 4 9.61 -17.66 -1.53
CA VAL A 4 10.63 -18.21 -0.63
C VAL A 4 10.50 -17.61 0.77
N GLU A 5 11.00 -18.33 1.79
CA GLU A 5 11.01 -17.82 3.16
C GLU A 5 11.75 -16.47 3.23
N GLY A 6 11.16 -15.53 3.97
CA GLY A 6 11.63 -14.15 4.06
C GLY A 6 10.99 -13.19 3.06
N ASP A 7 10.32 -13.68 2.02
CA ASP A 7 9.58 -12.81 1.09
C ASP A 7 8.47 -12.06 1.82
N THR A 8 8.34 -10.75 1.55
CA THR A 8 7.22 -9.93 2.00
C THR A 8 6.25 -9.70 0.85
N ILE A 9 5.00 -10.12 1.04
CA ILE A 9 3.90 -9.86 0.12
C ILE A 9 3.15 -8.62 0.60
N VAL A 10 3.02 -7.63 -0.28
CA VAL A 10 2.15 -6.47 -0.08
C VAL A 10 0.98 -6.59 -1.05
N MET A 11 -0.23 -6.46 -0.55
CA MET A 11 -1.46 -6.38 -1.32
C MET A 11 -2.27 -5.18 -0.87
N GLY A 12 -3.11 -4.63 -1.73
CA GLY A 12 -3.96 -3.49 -1.38
C GLY A 12 -4.98 -3.15 -2.45
N SER A 13 -5.83 -2.17 -2.16
CA SER A 13 -6.69 -1.53 -3.17
C SER A 13 -5.87 -0.65 -4.12
N ASP A 14 -6.50 -0.18 -5.20
CA ASP A 14 -5.91 0.83 -6.09
C ASP A 14 -5.55 2.11 -5.32
N GLY A 15 -6.31 2.49 -4.28
CA GLY A 15 -5.95 3.60 -3.40
C GLY A 15 -4.52 3.56 -2.81
N LEU A 16 -3.93 2.37 -2.62
CA LEU A 16 -2.50 2.24 -2.28
C LEU A 16 -1.60 2.57 -3.48
N PHE A 17 -1.79 1.84 -4.58
CA PHE A 17 -0.88 1.87 -5.74
C PHE A 17 -1.02 3.14 -6.59
N ASP A 18 -2.16 3.81 -6.53
CA ASP A 18 -2.39 5.11 -7.16
C ASP A 18 -1.63 6.24 -6.46
N ASN A 19 -1.27 6.05 -5.18
CA ASN A 19 -0.72 7.08 -4.31
C ASN A 19 0.67 6.77 -3.75
N VAL A 20 1.23 5.58 -3.95
CA VAL A 20 2.56 5.20 -3.43
C VAL A 20 3.36 4.49 -4.50
N PHE A 21 4.61 4.91 -4.71
CA PHE A 21 5.49 4.25 -5.68
C PHE A 21 6.11 2.96 -5.12
N ASP A 22 6.44 2.01 -6.01
CA ASP A 22 7.09 0.75 -5.64
C ASP A 22 8.34 0.95 -4.75
N HIS A 23 9.17 1.95 -5.04
CA HIS A 23 10.37 2.22 -4.26
C HIS A 23 10.06 2.73 -2.84
N GLU A 24 8.96 3.47 -2.68
CA GLU A 24 8.48 3.93 -1.37
C GLU A 24 7.85 2.79 -0.57
N ILE A 25 7.19 1.84 -1.27
CA ILE A 25 6.73 0.61 -0.64
C ILE A 25 7.94 -0.13 -0.06
N VAL A 26 8.98 -0.37 -0.87
CA VAL A 26 10.20 -1.06 -0.43
C VAL A 26 10.89 -0.32 0.72
N SER A 27 11.03 1.01 0.65
CA SER A 27 11.68 1.77 1.74
C SER A 27 10.86 1.72 3.03
N THR A 28 9.54 1.78 2.94
CA THR A 28 8.64 1.69 4.11
C THR A 28 8.70 0.31 4.76
N LEU A 29 8.77 -0.76 3.95
CA LEU A 29 9.00 -2.12 4.45
C LEU A 29 10.34 -2.22 5.18
N ALA A 30 11.41 -1.65 4.60
CA ALA A 30 12.76 -1.71 5.18
C ALA A 30 12.88 -0.92 6.50
N SER A 31 12.05 0.10 6.72
CA SER A 31 12.04 0.90 7.95
C SER A 31 11.07 0.39 9.02
N SER A 32 10.27 -0.63 8.73
CA SER A 32 9.25 -1.15 9.65
C SER A 32 9.78 -2.37 10.41
N ASN A 33 9.42 -2.51 11.68
CA ASN A 33 9.89 -3.63 12.51
C ASN A 33 9.13 -4.93 12.27
N ASP A 34 7.84 -4.83 11.91
CA ASP A 34 6.98 -5.98 11.62
C ASP A 34 5.94 -5.66 10.53
N VAL A 35 5.21 -6.70 10.09
CA VAL A 35 4.21 -6.59 9.03
C VAL A 35 3.00 -5.71 9.39
N SER A 36 2.66 -5.60 10.69
CA SER A 36 1.55 -4.77 11.17
C SER A 36 1.92 -3.29 11.12
N GLU A 37 3.14 -2.96 11.56
CA GLU A 37 3.71 -1.62 11.42
C GLU A 37 3.83 -1.23 9.95
N ALA A 38 4.38 -2.12 9.11
CA ALA A 38 4.51 -1.91 7.67
C ALA A 38 3.16 -1.60 7.00
N ALA A 39 2.12 -2.40 7.28
CA ALA A 39 0.79 -2.18 6.72
C ALA A 39 0.22 -0.81 7.10
N LYS A 40 0.36 -0.41 8.38
CA LYS A 40 -0.09 0.90 8.87
C LYS A 40 0.72 2.05 8.27
N ALA A 41 2.04 1.88 8.15
CA ALA A 41 2.92 2.89 7.59
C ALA A 41 2.59 3.13 6.10
N LEU A 42 2.41 2.06 5.32
CA LEU A 42 1.99 2.14 3.92
C LEU A 42 0.60 2.79 3.75
N ALA A 43 -0.37 2.39 4.57
CA ALA A 43 -1.71 2.98 4.53
C ALA A 43 -1.69 4.47 4.86
N ASN A 44 -0.87 4.89 5.85
CA ASN A 44 -0.69 6.29 6.19
C ASN A 44 0.02 7.08 5.10
N LEU A 45 1.06 6.51 4.48
CA LEU A 45 1.78 7.14 3.38
C LEU A 45 0.85 7.37 2.18
N ALA A 46 0.11 6.33 1.78
CA ALA A 46 -0.89 6.43 0.72
C ALA A 46 -1.94 7.51 1.02
N ARG A 47 -2.40 7.61 2.27
CA ARG A 47 -3.38 8.62 2.69
C ARG A 47 -2.79 10.03 2.65
N MET A 48 -1.54 10.22 3.06
CA MET A 48 -0.89 11.54 2.99
C MET A 48 -0.75 11.98 1.53
N HIS A 49 -0.29 11.09 0.67
CA HIS A 49 -0.16 11.37 -0.77
C HIS A 49 -1.51 11.60 -1.44
N SER A 50 -2.56 10.85 -1.07
CA SER A 50 -3.90 11.00 -1.66
C SER A 50 -4.55 12.35 -1.37
N MET A 51 -4.14 13.01 -0.28
CA MET A 51 -4.62 14.34 0.13
C MET A 51 -3.74 15.49 -0.39
N ASP A 52 -2.56 15.20 -0.93
CA ASP A 52 -1.65 16.20 -1.46
C ASP A 52 -1.98 16.51 -2.94
N THR A 53 -2.42 17.74 -3.21
CA THR A 53 -2.81 18.18 -4.56
C THR A 53 -1.62 18.50 -5.46
N GLU A 54 -0.43 18.68 -4.89
CA GLU A 54 0.79 19.00 -5.62
C GLU A 54 1.67 17.76 -5.85
N PHE A 55 1.36 16.64 -5.16
CA PHE A 55 2.08 15.40 -5.29
C PHE A 55 1.99 14.82 -6.70
N GLU A 56 3.13 14.44 -7.26
CA GLU A 56 3.23 13.74 -8.53
C GLU A 56 2.96 12.25 -8.34
N SER A 57 1.71 11.92 -8.02
CA SER A 57 1.30 10.54 -7.74
C SER A 57 1.46 9.60 -8.93
N PRO A 58 1.64 8.27 -8.70
CA PRO A 58 1.54 7.26 -9.74
C PRO A 58 0.30 7.44 -10.63
N TYR A 59 -0.86 7.72 -10.02
CA TYR A 59 -2.11 8.00 -10.73
C TYR A 59 -2.01 9.20 -11.66
N SER A 60 -1.51 10.35 -11.17
CA SER A 60 -1.41 11.58 -11.97
C SER A 60 -0.43 11.40 -13.15
N LEU A 61 0.67 10.68 -12.92
CA LEU A 61 1.63 10.32 -13.95
C LEU A 61 0.99 9.43 -15.03
N GLU A 62 0.25 8.40 -14.62
CA GLU A 62 -0.42 7.50 -15.55
C GLU A 62 -1.50 8.24 -16.37
N ALA A 63 -2.33 9.07 -15.72
CA ALA A 63 -3.35 9.87 -16.36
C ALA A 63 -2.76 10.78 -17.45
N ARG A 64 -1.62 11.43 -17.17
CA ARG A 64 -0.92 12.25 -18.17
C ARG A 64 -0.35 11.40 -19.30
N SER A 65 0.19 10.21 -19.03
CA SER A 65 0.72 9.32 -20.07
C SER A 65 -0.37 8.84 -21.04
N LYS A 66 -1.62 8.73 -20.55
CA LYS A 66 -2.81 8.40 -21.35
C LYS A 66 -3.46 9.62 -22.02
N GLY A 67 -2.88 10.81 -21.89
CA GLY A 67 -3.35 12.03 -22.56
C GLY A 67 -4.46 12.80 -21.83
N PHE A 68 -4.76 12.47 -20.57
CA PHE A 68 -5.70 13.23 -19.73
C PHE A 68 -5.07 14.45 -19.06
N ASP A 69 -3.95 14.94 -19.61
CA ASP A 69 -3.25 16.12 -19.08
C ASP A 69 -4.06 17.41 -19.30
N VAL A 70 -3.64 18.49 -18.64
CA VAL A 70 -4.32 19.79 -18.76
C VAL A 70 -4.33 20.30 -20.21
N PRO A 71 -5.35 21.09 -20.61
CA PRO A 71 -5.38 21.71 -21.93
C PRO A 71 -4.10 22.46 -22.29
N LEU A 72 -3.73 22.47 -23.58
CA LEU A 72 -2.44 23.01 -24.06
C LEU A 72 -2.14 24.44 -23.55
N TRP A 73 -3.16 25.31 -23.47
CA TRP A 73 -3.00 26.67 -22.97
C TRP A 73 -2.58 26.71 -21.49
N LYS A 74 -3.07 25.80 -20.65
CA LYS A 74 -2.62 25.67 -19.25
C LYS A 74 -1.22 25.06 -19.16
N LYS A 75 -0.89 24.13 -20.06
CA LYS A 75 0.45 23.53 -20.15
C LYS A 75 1.53 24.54 -20.51
N ILE A 76 1.23 25.47 -21.41
CA ILE A 76 2.14 26.59 -21.77
C ILE A 76 2.38 27.51 -20.56
N LEU A 77 1.40 27.64 -19.66
CA LEU A 77 1.54 28.38 -18.39
C LEU A 77 2.29 27.60 -17.31
N GLY A 78 2.84 26.42 -17.63
CA GLY A 78 3.59 25.57 -16.70
C GLY A 78 2.72 24.72 -15.79
N MET A 79 1.39 24.70 -15.99
CA MET A 79 0.50 23.83 -15.22
C MET A 79 0.52 22.41 -15.78
N LYS A 80 0.37 21.43 -14.90
CA LYS A 80 0.26 20.00 -15.23
C LYS A 80 -0.80 19.38 -14.33
N LEU A 81 -1.36 18.24 -14.76
CA LEU A 81 -2.24 17.46 -13.87
C LEU A 81 -1.39 16.84 -12.75
N THR A 82 -1.52 17.36 -11.53
CA THR A 82 -0.86 16.85 -10.31
C THR A 82 -1.91 16.39 -9.30
N GLY A 83 -1.43 15.76 -8.24
CA GLY A 83 -2.21 15.41 -7.05
C GLY A 83 -2.36 13.92 -6.86
N GLY A 84 -2.52 13.52 -5.60
CA GLY A 84 -2.99 12.19 -5.25
C GLY A 84 -4.45 11.95 -5.65
N LYS A 85 -4.84 10.68 -5.66
CA LYS A 85 -6.21 10.23 -5.88
C LYS A 85 -6.86 9.92 -4.54
N LEU A 86 -7.80 10.77 -4.10
CA LEU A 86 -8.56 10.54 -2.88
C LEU A 86 -9.46 9.30 -3.04
N ASP A 87 -9.13 8.23 -2.32
CA ASP A 87 -9.76 6.91 -2.49
C ASP A 87 -9.76 6.10 -1.18
N ASP A 88 -10.53 5.01 -1.14
CA ASP A 88 -10.49 4.04 -0.05
C ASP A 88 -9.19 3.23 -0.08
N ILE A 89 -8.45 3.26 1.02
CA ILE A 89 -7.12 2.64 1.12
C ILE A 89 -7.21 1.38 1.99
N THR A 90 -6.94 0.23 1.38
CA THR A 90 -6.75 -1.05 2.07
C THR A 90 -5.34 -1.55 1.83
N VAL A 91 -4.64 -1.99 2.87
CA VAL A 91 -3.29 -2.56 2.79
C VAL A 91 -3.21 -3.84 3.61
N ILE A 92 -2.67 -4.90 3.02
CA ILE A 92 -2.35 -6.18 3.66
C ILE A 92 -0.87 -6.44 3.44
N VAL A 93 -0.14 -6.74 4.51
CA VAL A 93 1.26 -7.15 4.46
C VAL A 93 1.38 -8.51 5.13
N GLY A 94 2.04 -9.45 4.45
CA GLY A 94 2.32 -10.79 4.98
C GLY A 94 3.75 -11.18 4.65
N GLN A 95 4.38 -11.95 5.55
CA GLN A 95 5.72 -12.48 5.34
C GLN A 95 5.66 -14.00 5.20
N VAL A 96 6.39 -14.54 4.23
CA VAL A 96 6.55 -15.98 4.04
C VAL A 96 7.47 -16.51 5.13
N VAL A 97 6.95 -17.40 5.96
CA VAL A 97 7.71 -18.06 7.04
C VAL A 97 7.71 -19.57 6.82
N SER A 98 8.78 -20.25 7.25
CA SER A 98 8.75 -21.72 7.31
C SER A 98 7.65 -22.20 8.25
N SER A 99 6.96 -23.28 7.87
CA SER A 99 5.92 -23.90 8.69
C SER A 99 6.43 -24.38 10.06
N SER A 100 7.73 -24.67 10.18
CA SER A 100 8.38 -25.01 11.45
C SER A 100 8.48 -23.84 12.43
N ASN A 101 8.36 -22.60 11.94
CA ASN A 101 8.46 -21.37 12.73
C ASN A 101 7.08 -20.78 13.10
N ILE A 102 5.99 -21.46 12.76
CA ILE A 102 4.64 -21.06 13.15
C ILE A 102 4.41 -21.47 14.61
N SER A 103 4.77 -20.59 15.55
CA SER A 103 4.27 -20.67 16.92
C SER A 103 2.85 -20.09 16.94
N PHE A 104 1.84 -20.96 16.92
CA PHE A 104 0.47 -20.56 17.20
C PHE A 104 0.40 -20.05 18.64
N SER A 105 0.27 -18.75 18.82
CA SER A 105 -0.21 -18.20 20.09
C SER A 105 -1.70 -18.52 20.18
N ASP A 106 -2.01 -19.65 20.83
CA ASP A 106 -3.37 -20.05 21.24
C ASP A 106 -3.95 -18.94 22.16
N GLY A 107 -4.56 -17.93 21.55
CA GLY A 107 -5.35 -16.91 22.22
C GLY A 107 -6.82 -17.10 21.86
N HIS A 108 -7.60 -17.58 22.83
CA HIS A 108 -9.04 -17.91 22.79
C HIS A 108 -9.37 -19.36 22.40
N ARG A 109 -9.05 -20.31 23.30
CA ARG A 109 -9.93 -21.46 23.50
C ARG A 109 -11.23 -20.97 24.12
N ALA A 110 -12.32 -21.02 23.36
CA ALA A 110 -13.63 -21.13 23.96
C ALA A 110 -13.68 -22.50 24.65
N THR A 111 -13.78 -22.48 25.98
CA THR A 111 -14.10 -23.64 26.80
C THR A 111 -15.48 -24.18 26.42
N GLU A 112 -15.60 -25.51 26.45
CA GLU A 112 -16.78 -26.34 26.12
C GLU A 112 -18.12 -25.87 26.70
N PRO A 113 -19.23 -26.41 26.19
CA PRO A 113 -20.29 -26.91 27.06
C PRO A 113 -20.37 -28.45 27.04
N LEU A 114 -20.59 -28.97 28.23
CA LEU A 114 -20.88 -30.36 28.59
C LEU A 114 -22.14 -30.94 27.90
N ASN A 115 -22.06 -32.25 27.67
CA ASN A 115 -23.14 -33.25 27.57
C ASN A 115 -24.09 -33.21 26.37
N GLN A 116 -24.03 -34.28 25.55
CA GLN A 116 -24.88 -35.47 25.70
C GLN A 116 -24.22 -36.69 25.04
#